data_AF-A0A709JTN6-F1
#
_entry.id   AF-A0A709JTN6-F1
#
_cell.length_a   1.000
_cell.length_b   1.000
_cell.length_c   1.000
_cell.angle_alpha   90.00
_cell.angle_beta   90.00
_cell.angle_gamma   90.00
#
_symmetry.space_group_name_H-M   'P 1'
#
loop_
_entity.id
_entity.type
_entity.pdbx_description
1 polymer ?
#
loop_
_entity_poly.entity_id
_entity_poly.type
_entity_poly.pdbx_seq_one_letter_code
_entity_poly.pdbx_strand_id
1 'polypeptide(L)' 'MAIYHLSMKIISRNSGYSAVASAAYRSGSLMLDERTGLTHDYTRKSGVAEAVILT' A
#
# COMPACT_ATOMS: atom_id res chain seq x y z
N MET A 1 24.20 -3.14 -16.41
CA MET A 1 23.62 -4.49 -16.55
C MET A 1 22.24 -4.45 -15.91
N ALA A 2 21.17 -4.81 -16.62
CA ALA A 2 19.86 -4.92 -15.99
C ALA A 2 19.77 -6.26 -15.26
N ILE A 3 19.30 -6.24 -14.00
CA ILE A 3 19.06 -7.45 -13.20
C ILE A 3 17.55 -7.63 -13.13
N TYR A 4 17.06 -8.80 -13.55
CA TYR A 4 15.65 -9.14 -13.38
C TYR A 4 15.34 -9.44 -11.91
N HIS A 5 14.30 -8.81 -11.37
CA HIS A 5 13.81 -9.06 -10.03
C HIS A 5 12.28 -9.01 -10.00
N LEU A 6 11.66 -10.11 -9.57
CA LEU A 6 10.22 -10.21 -9.34
C LEU A 6 9.99 -10.86 -7.98
N SER A 7 9.13 -10.24 -7.17
CA SER A 7 8.65 -10.79 -5.90
C SER A 7 7.14 -10.63 -5.82
N MET A 8 6.44 -11.70 -5.44
CA MET A 8 5.01 -11.68 -5.19
C MET A 8 4.70 -12.16 -3.78
N LYS A 9 3.62 -11.61 -3.20
CA LYS A 9 3.09 -12.05 -1.92
C LYS A 9 1.58 -11.86 -1.90
N ILE A 10 0.87 -12.90 -1.46
CA ILE A 10 -0.57 -12.81 -1.18
C ILE A 10 -0.75 -12.03 0.12
N ILE A 11 -1.61 -11.02 0.10
CA ILE A 11 -2.07 -10.32 1.30
C ILE A 11 -3.49 -10.79 1.65
N SER A 12 -3.69 -11.18 2.90
CA SER A 12 -4.98 -11.68 3.40
C SER A 12 -5.32 -11.06 4.75
N ARG A 13 -6.60 -10.68 4.91
CA ARG A 13 -7.11 -10.16 6.18
C ARG A 13 -6.95 -11.15 7.33
N ASN A 14 -7.15 -12.45 7.08
CA ASN A 14 -6.98 -13.49 8.10
C ASN A 14 -5.54 -13.56 8.64
N SER A 15 -4.57 -13.14 7.83
CA SER A 15 -3.15 -13.07 8.21
C SER A 15 -2.75 -11.70 8.77
N GLY A 16 -3.72 -10.85 9.14
CA GLY A 16 -3.48 -9.53 9.74
C GLY A 16 -3.17 -8.40 8.76
N TYR A 17 -3.26 -8.62 7.45
CA TYR A 17 -3.03 -7.55 6.47
C TYR A 17 -4.29 -6.69 6.25
N SER A 18 -4.10 -5.41 5.99
CA SER A 18 -5.15 -4.49 5.54
C SER A 18 -4.89 -4.04 4.11
N ALA A 19 -5.91 -4.15 3.24
CA ALA A 19 -5.85 -3.66 1.87
C ALA A 19 -5.70 -2.13 1.84
N VAL A 20 -6.43 -1.42 2.71
CA VAL A 20 -6.36 0.04 2.87
C VAL A 20 -4.97 0.46 3.32
N ALA A 21 -4.40 -0.19 4.35
CA ALA A 21 -3.05 0.08 4.80
C ALA A 21 -2.01 -0.16 3.69
N SER A 22 -2.17 -1.25 2.93
CA SER A 22 -1.27 -1.59 1.82
C SER A 22 -1.34 -0.58 0.68
N ALA A 23 -2.54 -0.11 0.34
CA ALA A 23 -2.74 0.93 -0.68
C ALA A 23 -2.14 2.26 -0.23
N ALA A 24 -2.41 2.69 1.01
CA ALA A 24 -1.86 3.92 1.58
C ALA A 24 -0.32 3.87 1.62
N TYR A 25 0.27 2.74 2.05
CA TYR A 25 1.72 2.56 2.09
C TYR A 25 2.37 2.59 0.70
N ARG A 26 1.74 1.99 -0.31
CA ARG A 26 2.27 1.96 -1.68
C ARG A 26 2.15 3.31 -2.39
N SER A 27 1.09 4.05 -2.11
CA SER A 27 0.85 5.38 -2.69
C SER A 27 1.44 6.53 -1.87
N GLY A 28 1.94 6.28 -0.66
CA GLY A 28 2.45 7.34 0.22
C GLY A 28 1.34 8.30 0.66
N SER A 29 0.12 7.82 0.83
CA SER A 29 -1.06 8.63 1.12
C SER A 29 -1.59 8.43 2.53
N LEU A 30 -2.53 9.29 2.92
CA LEU A 30 -3.37 9.14 4.12
C LEU A 30 -4.71 8.52 3.70
N MET A 31 -5.10 7.41 4.33
CA MET A 31 -6.35 6.72 4.01
C MET A 31 -7.05 6.21 5.27
N LEU A 32 -8.37 6.37 5.32
CA LEU A 32 -9.23 5.83 6.38
C LEU A 32 -9.70 4.42 5.99
N ASP A 33 -9.49 3.43 6.87
CA ASP A 33 -10.19 2.15 6.77
C ASP A 33 -11.55 2.28 7.46
N GLU A 34 -12.60 2.55 6.69
CA GLU A 34 -13.96 2.76 7.21
C GLU A 34 -14.49 1.59 8.04
N ARG A 35 -14.02 0.36 7.78
CA ARG A 35 -14.44 -0.83 8.53
C ARG A 35 -13.88 -0.86 9.95
N THR A 36 -12.68 -0.34 10.15
CA THR A 36 -11.99 -0.38 11.45
C THR A 36 -11.92 0.98 12.14
N GLY A 37 -12.20 2.06 11.41
CA GLY A 37 -12.01 3.44 11.85
C GLY A 37 -10.54 3.86 11.92
N LEU A 38 -9.60 2.99 11.54
CA LEU A 38 -8.17 3.28 11.63
C LEU A 38 -7.73 4.14 10.44
N THR A 39 -7.02 5.23 10.73
CA THR A 39 -6.37 6.06 9.72
C THR A 39 -4.93 5.62 9.53
N HIS A 40 -4.57 5.29 8.28
CA HIS A 40 -3.22 4.95 7.88
C HIS A 40 -2.57 6.15 7.21
N ASP A 41 -1.67 6.84 7.92
CA ASP A 41 -0.93 7.99 7.40
C ASP A 41 0.49 7.59 6.99
N TYR A 42 0.73 7.53 5.68
CA TYR A 42 2.05 7.30 5.09
C TYR A 42 2.56 8.51 4.27
N THR A 43 2.05 9.72 4.53
CA THR A 43 2.41 10.94 3.80
C THR A 43 3.89 11.32 3.91
N ARG A 44 4.58 10.83 4.95
CA ARG A 44 6.02 11.04 5.15
C ARG A 44 6.90 10.06 4.37
N LYS A 45 6.31 9.12 3.64
CA LYS A 45 7.05 8.12 2.87
C LYS A 45 7.70 8.77 1.65
N SER A 46 9.01 8.59 1.51
CA SER A 46 9.76 8.98 0.32
C SER A 46 9.85 7.84 -0.69
N GLY A 47 10.22 8.17 -1.94
CA GLY A 47 10.45 7.18 -3.00
C GLY A 47 9.20 6.72 -3.75
N VAL A 48 8.04 7.35 -3.53
CA VAL A 48 6.87 7.20 -4.40
C VAL A 48 6.92 8.30 -5.45
N ALA A 49 7.20 7.93 -6.70
CA ALA A 49 7.26 8.89 -7.80
C ALA A 49 5.85 9.23 -8.34
N GLU A 50 5.01 8.20 -8.51
CA GLU A 50 3.65 8.32 -8.99
C GLU A 50 2.82 7.15 -8.46
N ALA A 51 1.51 7.36 -8.28
CA ALA A 51 0.54 6.33 -7.94
C ALA A 51 -0.76 6.58 -8.72
N VAL A 52 -1.26 5.54 -9.41
CA VAL A 52 -2.44 5.63 -10.27
C VAL A 52 -3.32 4.39 -10.13
N ILE A 53 -4.63 4.56 -10.30
CA ILE A 53 -5.59 3.46 -10.46
C ILE A 53 -5.82 3.26 -11.96
N LEU A 54 -5.59 2.05 -12.44
CA LEU A 54 -5.88 1.67 -13.82
C LEU A 54 -7.30 1.10 -13.89
N THR A 55 -8.10 1.62 -14.81
CA THR A 55 -9.48 1.17 -15.09
C THR A 55 -9.53 0.28 -16.31
#